data_AF-A0A930MHQ8-F1
#
_entry.id   AF-A0A930MHQ8-F1
#
_cell.length_a   1.000
_cell.length_b   1.000
_cell.length_c   1.000
_cell.angle_alpha   90.00
_cell.angle_beta   90.00
_cell.angle_gamma   90.00
#
_symmetry.space_group_name_H-M   'P 1'
#
loop_
_entity.id
_entity.type
_entity.pdbx_description
1 polymer ?
#
loop_
_entity_poly.entity_id
_entity_poly.type
_entity_poly.pdbx_seq_one_letter_code
_entity_poly.pdbx_strand_id
1 'polypeptide(L)'
;MRKLTDYKPTKFMAEDAHYDKAAADYAVGFIECLCHTKGTWAGKTFELIDWQEHIIRDIFGILKPNGYRQFNTAYVEIPKKQGKQLALDTKIPTPSGFTTMGYIRVGDNVFDENGQPCRVVAKSDVDDTEQAYRLTFRDGSSIVAGERHLWNVEYIIGEPRSVLWTTGEIYRRTMKHQARYADNDKEARHSIIRIPAAKTLQIEERNLPVARSRFHYLADIEPLSERVPMQCIQVDSASHCYLVGESFIPTHNSELAAAVALLLCCGDGEERAEVYGCAADRQQASIVFEVAADMVRMCPALGKRVKILASQKRMVYLPTNSFYQ
;
A
#
# COMPACT_ATOMS: atom_id res chain seq x y z
N MET A 1 11.88 -4.63 12.47
CA MET A 1 12.15 -3.53 11.54
C MET A 1 12.97 -4.06 10.38
N ARG A 2 12.31 -4.20 9.22
CA ARG A 2 13.01 -4.13 7.93
C ARG A 2 13.82 -2.82 7.93
N LYS A 3 15.06 -2.85 7.49
CA LYS A 3 15.90 -1.65 7.40
C LYS A 3 16.40 -1.58 5.98
N LEU A 4 16.24 -0.43 5.33
CA LEU A 4 16.87 -0.17 4.04
C LEU A 4 18.39 -0.32 4.18
N THR A 5 18.95 -1.41 3.63
CA THR A 5 20.38 -1.77 3.82
C THR A 5 21.33 -0.97 2.95
N ASP A 6 20.86 -0.49 1.80
CA ASP A 6 21.69 0.17 0.77
C ASP A 6 21.22 1.61 0.52
N TYR A 7 20.89 2.34 1.59
CA TYR A 7 20.50 3.73 1.48
C TYR A 7 21.67 4.61 1.01
N LYS A 8 21.42 5.41 -0.02
CA LYS A 8 22.31 6.47 -0.48
C LYS A 8 21.52 7.79 -0.43
N PRO A 9 22.03 8.83 0.25
CA PRO A 9 21.38 10.13 0.26
C PRO A 9 21.15 10.66 -1.15
N THR A 10 20.06 11.40 -1.33
CA THR A 10 19.76 12.04 -2.60
C THR A 10 20.90 12.92 -3.13
N LYS A 11 21.06 12.94 -4.45
CA LYS A 11 22.01 13.80 -5.16
C LYS A 11 21.75 15.30 -4.96
N PHE A 12 20.61 15.67 -4.39
CA PHE A 12 20.22 17.04 -4.10
C PHE A 12 20.68 17.53 -2.72
N MET A 13 21.43 16.71 -1.96
CA MET A 13 22.09 17.16 -0.72
C MET A 13 23.11 18.26 -1.04
N ALA A 14 23.01 19.39 -0.33
CA ALA A 14 23.93 20.51 -0.46
C ALA A 14 25.32 20.13 0.09
N GLU A 15 26.36 20.80 -0.38
CA GLU A 15 27.75 20.50 0.01
C GLU A 15 28.00 20.71 1.52
N ASP A 16 27.31 21.67 2.13
CA ASP A 16 27.39 21.97 3.56
C ASP A 16 26.40 21.16 4.41
N ALA A 17 25.49 20.42 3.79
CA ALA A 17 24.56 19.54 4.48
C ALA A 17 25.18 18.16 4.73
N HIS A 18 24.60 17.45 5.69
CA HIS A 18 25.00 16.08 6.01
C HIS A 18 23.78 15.20 6.26
N TYR A 19 23.96 13.90 6.07
CA TYR A 19 22.97 12.91 6.45
C TYR A 19 23.09 12.57 7.94
N ASP A 20 22.06 12.89 8.70
CA ASP A 20 21.88 12.48 10.09
C ASP A 20 21.00 11.23 10.16
N LYS A 21 21.65 10.10 10.44
CA LYS A 21 20.99 8.80 10.55
C LYS A 21 20.00 8.72 11.72
N ALA A 22 20.26 9.42 12.82
CA ALA A 22 19.41 9.37 14.00
C ALA A 22 18.09 10.11 13.76
N ALA A 23 18.14 11.28 13.13
CA ALA A 23 16.96 12.03 12.70
C ALA A 23 16.12 11.22 11.69
N ALA A 24 16.78 10.59 10.71
CA ALA A 24 16.13 9.73 9.73
C ALA A 24 15.46 8.50 10.37
N ASP A 25 16.17 7.80 11.25
CA ASP A 25 15.65 6.63 11.97
C ASP A 25 14.51 7.00 12.92
N TYR A 26 14.52 8.20 13.50
CA TYR A 26 13.41 8.71 14.30
C TYR A 26 12.14 8.90 13.46
N ALA A 27 12.24 9.56 12.29
CA ALA A 27 11.11 9.77 11.40
C ALA A 27 10.52 8.45 10.88
N VAL A 28 11.38 7.53 10.44
CA VAL A 28 10.99 6.17 10.03
C VAL A 28 10.34 5.43 11.20
N GLY A 29 10.99 5.43 12.37
CA GLY A 29 10.50 4.74 13.56
C GLY A 29 9.16 5.29 14.07
N PHE A 30 8.92 6.60 13.96
CA PHE A 30 7.64 7.20 14.27
C PHE A 30 6.54 6.64 13.38
N ILE A 31 6.76 6.62 12.05
CA ILE A 31 5.78 6.10 11.09
C ILE A 31 5.56 4.60 11.31
N GLU A 32 6.62 3.83 11.54
CA GLU A 32 6.52 2.41 11.82
C GLU A 32 5.89 2.09 13.18
N CYS A 33 5.76 3.06 14.09
CA CYS A 33 5.00 2.88 15.33
C CYS A 33 3.48 3.07 15.13
N LEU A 34 3.05 3.54 13.97
CA LEU A 34 1.64 3.58 13.58
C LEU A 34 1.18 2.20 13.13
N CYS A 35 -0.14 2.01 13.04
CA CYS A 35 -0.73 0.77 12.59
C CYS A 35 -1.51 0.98 11.29
N HIS A 36 -1.56 -0.06 10.47
CA HIS A 36 -2.58 -0.16 9.44
C HIS A 36 -3.97 -0.08 10.09
N THR A 37 -4.89 0.62 9.43
CA THR A 37 -6.19 0.97 10.01
C THR A 37 -7.33 0.11 9.48
N LYS A 38 -7.13 -0.52 8.32
CA LYS A 38 -8.20 -1.19 7.56
C LYS A 38 -7.73 -2.53 6.99
N GLY A 39 -8.69 -3.35 6.60
CA GLY A 39 -8.46 -4.67 6.00
C GLY A 39 -7.88 -5.69 6.98
N THR A 40 -7.27 -6.74 6.44
CA THR A 40 -6.65 -7.84 7.23
C THR A 40 -5.48 -7.41 8.11
N TRP A 41 -4.99 -6.19 7.92
CA TRP A 41 -3.83 -5.62 8.61
C TRP A 41 -4.20 -4.69 9.75
N ALA A 42 -5.49 -4.42 9.98
CA ALA A 42 -5.91 -3.52 11.03
C ALA A 42 -5.23 -3.88 12.37
N GLY A 43 -4.52 -2.91 12.95
CA GLY A 43 -3.76 -3.07 14.21
C GLY A 43 -2.36 -3.67 14.07
N LYS A 44 -1.92 -4.06 12.86
CA LYS A 44 -0.52 -4.43 12.57
C LYS A 44 0.31 -3.17 12.32
N THR A 45 1.58 -3.25 12.68
CA THR A 45 2.62 -2.23 12.46
C THR A 45 2.69 -1.79 11.00
N PHE A 46 2.75 -0.47 10.76
CA PHE A 46 2.85 0.12 9.42
C PHE A 46 4.31 0.14 8.95
N GLU A 47 4.81 -0.94 8.36
CA GLU A 47 6.20 -1.02 7.88
C GLU A 47 6.36 -0.27 6.54
N LEU A 48 7.33 0.66 6.48
CA LEU A 48 7.63 1.37 5.26
C LEU A 48 8.34 0.43 4.27
N ILE A 49 7.91 0.47 3.01
CA ILE A 49 8.64 -0.20 1.92
C ILE A 49 9.81 0.68 1.44
N ASP A 50 10.81 0.05 0.82
CA ASP A 50 12.13 0.65 0.58
C ASP A 50 12.09 2.06 -0.06
N TRP A 51 11.23 2.28 -1.05
CA TRP A 51 11.12 3.60 -1.70
C TRP A 51 10.43 4.64 -0.83
N GLN A 52 9.46 4.24 0.01
CA GLN A 52 8.81 5.15 0.96
C GLN A 52 9.80 5.54 2.04
N GLU A 53 10.52 4.55 2.61
CA GLU A 53 11.58 4.78 3.59
C GLU A 53 12.65 5.72 3.02
N HIS A 54 13.05 5.54 1.76
CA HIS A 54 14.00 6.43 1.09
C HIS A 54 13.53 7.89 1.09
N ILE A 55 12.27 8.16 0.68
CA ILE A 55 11.71 9.52 0.67
C ILE A 55 11.71 10.13 2.08
N ILE A 56 11.30 9.37 3.09
CA ILE A 56 11.30 9.84 4.48
C ILE A 56 12.73 10.14 4.95
N ARG A 57 13.69 9.27 4.65
CA ARG A 57 15.11 9.48 5.02
C ARG A 57 15.72 10.70 4.34
N ASP A 58 15.39 10.96 3.07
CA ASP A 58 15.88 12.16 2.37
C ASP A 58 15.32 13.44 3.00
N ILE A 59 14.00 13.48 3.25
CA ILE A 59 13.32 14.69 3.73
C ILE A 59 13.73 15.02 5.18
N PHE A 60 13.73 14.00 6.06
CA PHE A 60 13.91 14.21 7.50
C PHE A 60 15.34 13.94 7.98
N GLY A 61 16.16 13.25 7.17
CA GLY A 61 17.53 12.88 7.54
C GLY A 61 18.61 13.80 7.01
N ILE A 62 18.33 14.71 6.07
CA ILE A 62 19.35 15.61 5.51
C ILE A 62 19.26 16.98 6.21
N LEU A 63 20.30 17.28 7.00
CA LEU A 63 20.36 18.45 7.87
C LEU A 63 21.45 19.43 7.44
N LYS A 64 21.15 20.72 7.59
CA LYS A 64 22.13 21.81 7.50
C LYS A 64 23.02 21.82 8.75
N PRO A 65 24.17 22.54 8.73
CA PRO A 65 25.05 22.64 9.89
C PRO A 65 24.39 23.19 11.15
N ASN A 66 23.32 23.97 10.98
CA ASN A 66 22.55 24.55 12.09
C ASN A 66 21.51 23.58 12.71
N GLY A 67 21.45 22.33 12.26
CA GLY A 67 20.55 21.30 12.77
C GLY A 67 19.15 21.30 12.15
N TYR A 68 18.82 22.28 11.30
CA TYR A 68 17.54 22.31 10.60
C TYR A 68 17.58 21.46 9.33
N ARG A 69 16.42 20.91 8.92
CA ARG A 69 16.29 20.18 7.65
C ARG A 69 16.73 21.03 6.47
N GLN A 70 17.41 20.39 5.51
CA GLN A 70 17.71 21.01 4.23
C GLN A 70 16.43 21.27 3.44
N PHE A 71 15.57 20.26 3.33
CA PHE A 71 14.32 20.32 2.58
C PHE A 71 13.21 20.85 3.49
N ASN A 72 12.81 22.10 3.25
CA ASN A 72 11.66 22.73 3.88
C ASN A 72 10.36 22.54 3.06
N THR A 73 10.49 22.09 1.81
CA THR A 73 9.40 21.85 0.88
C THR A 73 9.68 20.54 0.15
N ALA A 74 8.72 19.62 0.18
CA ALA A 74 8.76 18.40 -0.60
C ALA A 74 7.45 18.27 -1.38
N TYR A 75 7.55 18.17 -2.70
CA TYR A 75 6.44 17.79 -3.55
C TYR A 75 6.59 16.31 -3.87
N VAL A 76 5.79 15.48 -3.20
CA VAL A 76 5.78 14.04 -3.40
C VAL A 76 4.56 13.68 -4.22
N GLU A 77 4.76 13.54 -5.53
CA GLU A 77 3.71 13.03 -6.39
C GLU A 77 3.62 11.52 -6.22
N ILE A 78 2.54 11.09 -5.57
CA ILE A 78 2.14 9.69 -5.55
C ILE A 78 0.96 9.62 -6.52
N PRO A 79 1.17 9.18 -7.78
CA PRO A 79 0.08 9.01 -8.69
C PRO A 79 -0.99 8.16 -8.01
N LYS A 80 -2.24 8.63 -8.06
CA LYS A 80 -3.38 7.72 -7.93
C LYS A 80 -3.05 6.55 -8.84
N LYS A 81 -3.17 5.31 -8.35
CA LYS A 81 -2.90 4.07 -9.11
C LYS A 81 -1.45 3.56 -9.14
N GLN A 82 -0.48 4.20 -8.47
CA GLN A 82 0.84 3.57 -8.26
C GLN A 82 0.67 2.25 -7.52
N GLY A 83 1.26 1.20 -8.09
CA GLY A 83 1.20 -0.16 -7.57
C GLY A 83 -0.18 -0.83 -7.62
N LYS A 84 -1.05 -0.45 -8.57
CA LYS A 84 -2.35 -1.11 -8.80
C LYS A 84 -2.61 -1.51 -10.26
N GLN A 85 -1.58 -1.47 -11.12
CA GLN A 85 -1.70 -1.77 -12.55
C GLN A 85 -1.99 -3.25 -12.79
N LEU A 86 -3.04 -3.52 -13.57
CA LEU A 86 -3.47 -4.85 -13.97
C LEU A 86 -3.67 -4.86 -15.49
N ALA A 87 -3.38 -5.99 -16.12
CA ALA A 87 -3.61 -6.16 -17.56
C ALA A 87 -5.08 -5.96 -17.94
N LEU A 88 -5.35 -5.44 -19.14
CA LEU A 88 -6.71 -5.11 -19.60
C LEU A 88 -7.67 -6.31 -19.61
N ASP A 89 -7.15 -7.51 -19.77
CA ASP A 89 -7.92 -8.77 -19.77
C ASP A 89 -8.18 -9.31 -18.35
N THR A 90 -7.60 -8.70 -17.31
CA THR A 90 -7.79 -9.12 -15.91
C THR A 90 -9.27 -9.06 -15.57
N LYS A 91 -9.82 -10.21 -15.17
CA LYS A 91 -11.23 -10.33 -14.76
C LYS A 91 -11.49 -9.54 -13.48
N ILE A 92 -12.58 -8.78 -13.46
CA ILE A 92 -13.04 -8.04 -12.28
C ILE A 92 -14.45 -8.52 -11.93
N PRO A 93 -14.67 -9.01 -10.70
CA PRO A 93 -15.99 -9.45 -10.25
C PRO A 93 -16.93 -8.27 -10.04
N THR A 94 -18.17 -8.44 -10.50
CA THR A 94 -19.28 -7.48 -10.41
C THR A 94 -20.54 -8.22 -9.93
N PRO A 95 -21.57 -7.52 -9.42
CA PRO A 95 -22.83 -8.16 -9.05
C PRO A 95 -23.50 -8.96 -10.18
N SER A 96 -23.25 -8.60 -11.44
CA SER A 96 -23.79 -9.26 -12.63
C SER A 96 -22.93 -10.40 -13.19
N GLY A 97 -21.77 -10.70 -12.60
CA GLY A 97 -20.79 -11.65 -13.13
C GLY A 97 -19.40 -11.04 -13.23
N PHE A 98 -18.60 -11.41 -14.24
CA PHE A 98 -17.27 -10.82 -14.44
C PHE A 98 -17.27 -9.83 -15.60
N THR A 99 -16.60 -8.70 -15.40
CA THR A 99 -16.11 -7.81 -16.48
C THR A 99 -14.58 -7.96 -16.57
N THR A 100 -13.91 -7.13 -17.37
CA THR A 100 -12.44 -7.03 -17.36
C THR A 100 -11.98 -5.60 -17.06
N MET A 101 -10.71 -5.44 -16.66
CA MET A 101 -10.09 -4.14 -16.45
C MET A 101 -10.22 -3.21 -17.68
N GLY A 102 -10.15 -3.75 -18.88
CA GLY A 102 -10.36 -3.01 -20.13
C GLY A 102 -11.80 -2.55 -20.34
N TYR A 103 -12.79 -3.38 -19.99
CA TYR A 103 -14.21 -3.06 -20.23
C TYR A 103 -14.90 -2.31 -19.09
N ILE A 104 -14.38 -2.37 -17.87
CA ILE A 104 -15.00 -1.71 -16.72
C ILE A 104 -15.05 -0.18 -16.91
N ARG A 105 -16.14 0.45 -16.46
CA ARG A 105 -16.40 1.89 -16.62
C ARG A 105 -16.58 2.56 -15.26
N VAL A 106 -16.33 3.87 -15.25
CA VAL A 106 -16.71 4.71 -14.11
C VAL A 106 -18.22 4.63 -13.92
N GLY A 107 -18.65 4.35 -12.69
CA GLY A 107 -20.05 4.09 -12.32
C GLY A 107 -20.40 2.61 -12.13
N ASP A 108 -19.59 1.68 -12.64
CA ASP A 108 -19.84 0.24 -12.49
C ASP A 108 -19.66 -0.20 -11.03
N ASN A 109 -20.38 -1.25 -10.61
CA ASN A 109 -20.24 -1.84 -9.28
C ASN A 109 -19.27 -3.02 -9.30
N VAL A 110 -18.32 -3.01 -8.37
CA VAL A 110 -17.38 -4.11 -8.07
C VAL A 110 -17.45 -4.45 -6.59
N PHE A 111 -16.67 -5.42 -6.13
CA PHE A 111 -16.62 -5.79 -4.72
C PHE A 111 -15.38 -5.26 -4.01
N ASP A 112 -15.51 -4.84 -2.76
CA ASP A 112 -14.41 -4.50 -1.86
C ASP A 112 -13.80 -5.75 -1.20
N GLU A 113 -12.76 -5.60 -0.38
CA GLU A 113 -12.08 -6.71 0.31
C GLU A 113 -12.96 -7.50 1.28
N ASN A 114 -14.10 -6.95 1.69
CA ASN A 114 -15.08 -7.59 2.56
C ASN A 114 -16.19 -8.29 1.77
N GLY A 115 -16.16 -8.21 0.44
CA GLY A 115 -17.18 -8.76 -0.45
C GLY A 115 -18.42 -7.86 -0.59
N GLN A 116 -18.35 -6.59 -0.18
CA GLN A 116 -19.44 -5.62 -0.32
C GLN A 116 -19.37 -4.87 -1.66
N PRO A 117 -20.50 -4.59 -2.32
CA PRO A 117 -20.52 -3.76 -3.52
C PRO A 117 -20.00 -2.34 -3.27
N CYS A 118 -19.15 -1.84 -4.17
CA CYS A 118 -18.66 -0.47 -4.23
C CYS A 118 -18.58 0.00 -5.70
N ARG A 119 -18.60 1.31 -5.93
CA ARG A 119 -18.62 1.89 -7.28
C ARG A 119 -17.23 2.28 -7.74
N VAL A 120 -16.97 2.08 -9.02
CA VAL A 120 -15.80 2.63 -9.70
C VAL A 120 -15.99 4.15 -9.87
N VAL A 121 -15.12 4.95 -9.26
CA VAL A 121 -15.17 6.42 -9.30
C VAL A 121 -14.18 7.03 -10.29
N ALA A 122 -13.15 6.29 -10.69
CA ALA A 122 -12.19 6.74 -11.68
C ALA A 122 -11.52 5.56 -12.40
N LYS A 123 -11.11 5.78 -13.65
CA LYS A 123 -10.33 4.84 -14.47
C LYS A 123 -9.11 5.57 -15.05
N SER A 124 -8.01 4.87 -15.31
CA SER A 124 -6.81 5.44 -15.94
C SER A 124 -6.83 5.33 -17.45
N ASP A 125 -5.99 6.14 -18.08
CA ASP A 125 -5.49 5.82 -19.41
C ASP A 125 -4.69 4.52 -19.36
N VAL A 126 -4.53 3.88 -20.52
CA VAL A 126 -3.74 2.66 -20.66
C VAL A 126 -2.26 3.01 -20.56
N ASP A 127 -1.52 2.25 -19.77
CA ASP A 127 -0.06 2.35 -19.62
C ASP A 127 0.56 0.98 -19.96
N ASP A 128 1.57 0.97 -20.83
CA ASP A 128 2.29 -0.23 -21.27
C ASP A 128 3.80 -0.15 -20.98
N THR A 129 4.22 0.82 -20.15
CA THR A 129 5.63 1.13 -19.90
C THR A 129 6.23 0.36 -18.73
N GLU A 130 5.39 -0.13 -17.81
CA GLU A 130 5.81 -0.89 -16.64
C GLU A 130 6.06 -2.37 -16.98
N GLN A 131 7.12 -2.97 -16.44
CA GLN A 131 7.40 -4.40 -16.60
C GLN A 131 6.23 -5.21 -16.01
N ALA A 132 5.62 -6.08 -16.80
CA ALA A 132 4.53 -6.94 -16.35
C ALA A 132 5.05 -8.34 -15.96
N TYR A 133 4.37 -8.97 -15.02
CA TYR A 133 4.61 -10.35 -14.63
C TYR A 133 3.30 -11.13 -14.65
N ARG A 134 3.37 -12.40 -15.03
CA ARG A 134 2.27 -13.35 -14.88
C ARG A 134 2.47 -14.10 -13.58
N LEU A 135 1.51 -13.97 -12.66
CA LEU A 135 1.43 -14.77 -11.44
C LEU A 135 0.46 -15.92 -11.70
N THR A 136 0.93 -17.15 -11.55
CA THR A 136 0.11 -18.36 -11.68
C THR A 136 -0.07 -18.97 -10.29
N PHE A 137 -1.30 -19.27 -9.92
CA PHE A 137 -1.66 -19.85 -8.62
C PHE A 137 -1.88 -21.36 -8.73
N ARG A 138 -1.75 -22.08 -7.61
CA ARG A 138 -1.90 -23.56 -7.56
C ARG A 138 -3.30 -24.06 -7.92
N ASP A 139 -4.30 -23.20 -7.88
CA ASP A 139 -5.67 -23.51 -8.33
C ASP A 139 -5.84 -23.39 -9.85
N GLY A 140 -4.78 -23.02 -10.58
CA GLY A 140 -4.79 -22.82 -12.03
C GLY A 140 -5.17 -21.40 -12.46
N SER A 141 -5.62 -20.54 -11.55
CA SER A 141 -5.89 -19.14 -11.86
C SER A 141 -4.58 -18.38 -12.13
N SER A 142 -4.65 -17.32 -12.94
CA SER A 142 -3.50 -16.44 -13.16
C SER A 142 -3.93 -14.97 -13.23
N ILE A 143 -3.01 -14.09 -12.84
CA ILE A 143 -3.19 -12.64 -12.92
C ILE A 143 -1.92 -12.04 -13.52
N VAL A 144 -2.07 -11.07 -14.42
CA VAL A 144 -0.96 -10.28 -14.95
C VAL A 144 -0.98 -8.90 -14.30
N ALA A 145 0.13 -8.55 -13.67
CA ALA A 145 0.27 -7.30 -12.92
C ALA A 145 1.63 -6.64 -13.17
N GLY A 146 1.66 -5.31 -13.07
CA GLY A 146 2.89 -4.53 -13.16
C GLY A 146 3.85 -4.82 -12.01
N GLU A 147 5.14 -4.58 -12.24
CA GLU A 147 6.24 -4.78 -11.29
C GLU A 147 5.94 -4.14 -9.93
N ARG A 148 5.38 -2.94 -9.92
CA ARG A 148 5.12 -2.15 -8.72
C ARG A 148 3.80 -2.52 -8.06
N HIS A 149 3.00 -3.42 -8.66
CA HIS A 149 1.70 -3.82 -8.10
C HIS A 149 1.86 -4.40 -6.70
N LEU A 150 1.16 -3.84 -5.72
CA LEU A 150 1.29 -4.21 -4.31
C LEU A 150 0.35 -5.35 -3.95
N TRP A 151 0.90 -6.40 -3.37
CA TRP A 151 0.20 -7.58 -2.94
C TRP A 151 0.32 -7.75 -1.43
N ASN A 152 -0.82 -7.88 -0.78
CA ASN A 152 -0.88 -8.42 0.57
C ASN A 152 -0.70 -9.95 0.52
N VAL A 153 0.45 -10.45 0.97
CA VAL A 153 0.77 -11.87 0.93
C VAL A 153 1.20 -12.36 2.31
N GLU A 154 0.98 -13.62 2.63
CA GLU A 154 1.65 -14.28 3.75
C GLU A 154 2.90 -14.96 3.23
N TYR A 155 4.06 -14.58 3.76
CA TYR A 155 5.30 -15.31 3.55
C TYR A 155 5.30 -16.57 4.43
N ILE A 156 5.47 -17.75 3.82
CA ILE A 156 5.22 -19.05 4.48
C ILE A 156 6.47 -19.90 4.69
N ILE A 157 7.67 -19.37 4.39
CA ILE A 157 8.92 -20.05 4.72
C ILE A 157 9.30 -19.72 6.16
N GLY A 158 9.23 -20.74 7.03
CA GLY A 158 9.38 -20.59 8.49
C GLY A 158 8.05 -20.27 9.16
N GLU A 159 8.04 -19.35 10.12
CA GLU A 159 6.80 -18.88 10.74
C GLU A 159 6.03 -17.94 9.79
N PRO A 160 4.75 -18.23 9.50
CA PRO A 160 3.95 -17.41 8.60
C PRO A 160 3.82 -15.97 9.10
N ARG A 161 4.13 -15.02 8.22
CA ARG A 161 3.93 -13.59 8.48
C ARG A 161 3.31 -12.90 7.29
N SER A 162 2.33 -12.05 7.55
CA SER A 162 1.79 -11.15 6.54
C SER A 162 2.89 -10.15 6.15
N VAL A 163 3.10 -9.94 4.85
CA VAL A 163 4.00 -8.94 4.26
C VAL A 163 3.32 -8.25 3.07
N LEU A 164 3.63 -6.96 2.86
CA LEU A 164 3.21 -6.22 1.67
C LEU A 164 4.39 -6.18 0.69
N TRP A 165 4.24 -6.83 -0.47
CA TRP A 165 5.29 -6.89 -1.49
C TRP A 165 4.78 -6.46 -2.86
N THR A 166 5.65 -5.80 -3.61
CA THR A 166 5.45 -5.56 -5.04
C THR A 166 5.57 -6.87 -5.84
N THR A 167 4.97 -6.94 -7.03
CA THR A 167 5.14 -8.09 -7.95
C THR A 167 6.62 -8.38 -8.22
N GLY A 168 7.43 -7.34 -8.42
CA GLY A 168 8.88 -7.47 -8.63
C GLY A 168 9.64 -7.99 -7.39
N GLU A 169 9.21 -7.65 -6.18
CA GLU A 169 9.76 -8.24 -4.95
C GLU A 169 9.37 -9.71 -4.80
N ILE A 170 8.12 -10.07 -5.10
CA ILE A 170 7.68 -11.47 -5.14
C ILE A 170 8.54 -12.25 -6.13
N TYR A 171 8.68 -11.76 -7.36
CA TYR A 171 9.50 -12.39 -8.40
C TYR A 171 10.94 -12.62 -7.94
N ARG A 172 11.65 -11.56 -7.52
CA ARG A 172 13.05 -11.65 -7.09
C ARG A 172 13.24 -12.63 -5.93
N ARG A 173 12.31 -12.68 -4.99
CA ARG A 173 12.36 -13.60 -3.84
C ARG A 173 12.07 -15.04 -4.24
N THR A 174 11.11 -15.27 -5.14
CA THR A 174 10.81 -16.60 -5.69
C THR A 174 12.01 -17.14 -6.46
N MET A 175 12.61 -16.33 -7.35
CA MET A 175 13.82 -16.72 -8.09
C MET A 175 14.99 -17.04 -7.16
N LYS A 176 15.21 -16.22 -6.11
CA LYS A 176 16.25 -16.47 -5.11
C LYS A 176 16.02 -17.76 -4.32
N HIS A 177 14.76 -18.10 -4.04
CA HIS A 177 14.39 -19.35 -3.38
C HIS A 177 14.64 -20.56 -4.28
N GLN A 178 14.16 -20.50 -5.53
CA GLN A 178 14.40 -21.56 -6.53
C GLN A 178 15.89 -21.81 -6.74
N ALA A 179 16.69 -20.76 -6.88
CA ALA A 179 18.14 -20.88 -7.04
C ALA A 179 18.84 -21.50 -5.82
N ARG A 180 18.36 -21.22 -4.59
CA ARG A 180 18.92 -21.81 -3.36
C ARG A 180 18.69 -23.31 -3.29
N TYR A 181 17.61 -23.80 -3.87
CA TYR A 181 17.23 -25.22 -3.86
C TYR A 181 17.32 -25.84 -5.26
N ALA A 182 18.23 -25.36 -6.12
CA ALA A 182 18.39 -25.85 -7.49
C ALA A 182 18.62 -27.37 -7.56
N ASP A 183 19.26 -27.95 -6.54
CA ASP A 183 19.51 -29.40 -6.43
C ASP A 183 18.33 -30.19 -5.85
N ASN A 184 17.24 -29.51 -5.43
CA ASN A 184 16.04 -30.12 -4.88
C ASN A 184 14.79 -29.52 -5.52
N ASP A 185 14.40 -30.14 -6.63
CA ASP A 185 13.25 -29.79 -7.48
C ASP A 185 11.92 -29.60 -6.73
N LYS A 186 11.71 -30.39 -5.66
CA LYS A 186 10.50 -30.31 -4.84
C LYS A 186 10.51 -29.05 -3.97
N GLU A 187 11.66 -28.72 -3.40
CA GLU A 187 11.81 -27.55 -2.54
C GLU A 187 11.91 -26.26 -3.37
N ALA A 188 12.55 -26.30 -4.54
CA ALA A 188 12.56 -25.18 -5.48
C ALA A 188 11.14 -24.75 -5.88
N ARG A 189 10.24 -25.70 -6.10
CA ARG A 189 8.82 -25.47 -6.45
C ARG A 189 7.91 -25.23 -5.23
N HIS A 190 8.47 -25.12 -4.03
CA HIS A 190 7.69 -24.79 -2.85
C HIS A 190 7.23 -23.33 -2.92
N SER A 191 5.94 -23.11 -2.69
CA SER A 191 5.36 -21.76 -2.67
C SER A 191 5.97 -20.98 -1.50
N ILE A 192 6.60 -19.84 -1.76
CA ILE A 192 7.15 -19.02 -0.67
C ILE A 192 6.13 -18.05 -0.07
N ILE A 193 5.02 -17.83 -0.79
CA ILE A 193 3.94 -16.96 -0.36
C ILE A 193 2.57 -17.63 -0.52
N ARG A 194 1.55 -17.10 0.17
CA ARG A 194 0.14 -17.36 -0.13
C ARG A 194 -0.67 -16.07 0.01
N ILE A 195 -1.74 -15.91 -0.74
CA ILE A 195 -2.58 -14.72 -0.73
C ILE A 195 -3.91 -15.08 -0.05
N PRO A 196 -4.39 -14.32 0.96
CA PRO A 196 -5.70 -14.56 1.56
C PRO A 196 -6.81 -14.52 0.52
N ALA A 197 -7.66 -15.54 0.49
CA ALA A 197 -8.88 -15.52 -0.32
C ALA A 197 -9.92 -14.60 0.32
N ALA A 198 -10.67 -13.84 -0.48
CA ALA A 198 -11.70 -12.95 0.03
C ALA A 198 -12.82 -13.70 0.78
N LYS A 199 -13.54 -12.97 1.63
CA LYS A 199 -14.76 -13.46 2.28
C LYS A 199 -15.88 -13.61 1.24
N THR A 200 -16.92 -14.39 1.59
CA THR A 200 -18.08 -14.65 0.73
C THR A 200 -18.68 -13.35 0.19
N LEU A 201 -18.83 -13.25 -1.13
CA LEU A 201 -19.43 -12.10 -1.79
C LEU A 201 -20.88 -11.92 -1.35
N GLN A 202 -21.27 -10.69 -1.01
CA GLN A 202 -22.64 -10.31 -0.70
C GLN A 202 -23.40 -10.08 -2.01
N ILE A 203 -23.95 -11.15 -2.57
CA ILE A 203 -24.85 -11.12 -3.75
C ILE A 203 -26.19 -11.74 -3.39
N GLU A 204 -27.24 -11.46 -4.17
CA GLU A 204 -28.49 -12.25 -4.11
C GLU A 204 -28.17 -13.75 -4.21
N GLU A 205 -28.87 -14.58 -3.43
CA GLU A 205 -28.60 -16.02 -3.31
C GLU A 205 -28.41 -16.68 -4.69
N ARG A 206 -27.20 -17.18 -4.92
CA ARG A 206 -26.84 -17.99 -6.10
C ARG A 206 -25.91 -19.12 -5.67
N ASN A 207 -26.06 -20.28 -6.30
CA ASN A 207 -25.14 -21.40 -6.13
C ASN A 207 -23.79 -21.07 -6.80
N LEU A 208 -22.81 -20.67 -6.00
CA LEU A 208 -21.43 -20.46 -6.44
C LEU A 208 -20.55 -21.67 -6.11
N PRO A 209 -19.52 -21.97 -6.94
CA PRO A 209 -18.52 -22.97 -6.59
C PRO A 209 -17.76 -22.51 -5.34
N VAL A 210 -17.93 -23.25 -4.24
CA VAL A 210 -17.26 -22.95 -2.97
C VAL A 210 -15.79 -23.29 -3.09
N ALA A 211 -14.91 -22.28 -3.08
CA ALA A 211 -13.48 -22.51 -2.92
C ALA A 211 -13.21 -23.09 -1.53
N ARG A 212 -12.69 -24.32 -1.46
CA ARG A 212 -12.38 -25.01 -0.19
C ARG A 212 -11.17 -24.42 0.56
N SER A 213 -10.35 -23.60 -0.11
CA SER A 213 -9.12 -23.02 0.44
C SER A 213 -9.34 -21.57 0.86
N ARG A 214 -8.85 -21.19 2.05
CA ARG A 214 -8.84 -19.80 2.54
C ARG A 214 -7.70 -18.96 1.95
N PHE A 215 -6.85 -19.56 1.11
CA PHE A 215 -5.65 -18.94 0.54
C PHE A 215 -5.35 -19.44 -0.88
N HIS A 216 -4.80 -18.56 -1.71
CA HIS A 216 -4.20 -18.85 -3.02
C HIS A 216 -2.69 -18.99 -2.88
N TYR A 217 -2.14 -20.15 -3.22
CA TYR A 217 -0.69 -20.39 -3.16
C TYR A 217 -0.07 -20.04 -4.51
N LEU A 218 1.00 -19.26 -4.51
CA LEU A 218 1.72 -18.94 -5.74
C LEU A 218 2.40 -20.22 -6.28
N ALA A 219 2.05 -20.63 -7.49
CA ALA A 219 2.70 -21.73 -8.17
C ALA A 219 3.93 -21.26 -8.94
N ASP A 220 3.79 -20.14 -9.66
CA ASP A 220 4.84 -19.60 -10.51
C ASP A 220 4.70 -18.09 -10.74
N ILE A 221 5.80 -17.44 -11.09
CA ILE A 221 5.84 -16.02 -11.45
C ILE A 221 6.90 -15.74 -12.52
N GLU A 222 6.47 -15.22 -13.67
CA GLU A 222 7.33 -15.01 -14.83
C GLU A 222 7.24 -13.58 -15.37
N PRO A 223 8.35 -12.93 -15.74
CA PRO A 223 8.32 -11.64 -16.42
C PRO A 223 7.82 -11.83 -17.86
N LEU A 224 6.94 -10.94 -18.31
CA LEU A 224 6.46 -10.92 -19.69
C LEU A 224 7.42 -10.10 -20.56
N SER A 225 7.84 -10.66 -21.68
CA SER A 225 8.77 -10.02 -22.63
C SER A 225 8.09 -8.96 -23.50
N GLU A 226 6.77 -9.09 -23.69
CA GLU A 226 5.95 -8.13 -24.42
C GLU A 226 5.46 -6.99 -23.51
N ARG A 227 5.26 -5.81 -24.11
CA ARG A 227 4.60 -4.71 -23.43
C ARG A 227 3.13 -5.06 -23.24
N VAL A 228 2.70 -5.10 -21.98
CA VAL A 228 1.32 -5.41 -21.64
C VAL A 228 0.57 -4.10 -21.36
N PRO A 229 -0.50 -3.78 -22.11
CA PRO A 229 -1.34 -2.65 -21.76
C PRO A 229 -2.01 -2.94 -20.42
N MET A 230 -1.82 -2.04 -19.47
CA MET A 230 -2.35 -2.14 -18.12
C MET A 230 -3.16 -0.89 -17.77
N GLN A 231 -4.11 -1.08 -16.88
CA GLN A 231 -4.98 -0.02 -16.38
C GLN A 231 -5.23 -0.17 -14.89
N CYS A 232 -5.75 0.92 -14.31
CA CYS A 232 -6.14 0.98 -12.92
C CYS A 232 -7.48 1.66 -12.75
N ILE A 233 -8.22 1.21 -11.75
CA ILE A 233 -9.46 1.84 -11.29
C ILE A 233 -9.37 2.31 -9.84
N GLN A 234 -10.19 3.30 -9.50
CA GLN A 234 -10.45 3.76 -8.14
C GLN A 234 -11.89 3.42 -7.79
N VAL A 235 -12.13 2.97 -6.55
CA VAL A 235 -13.46 2.68 -6.02
C VAL A 235 -13.79 3.54 -4.81
N ASP A 236 -15.09 3.71 -4.53
CA ASP A 236 -15.63 4.44 -3.38
C ASP A 236 -15.71 3.61 -2.08
N SER A 237 -15.16 2.38 -2.07
CA SER A 237 -15.07 1.59 -0.84
C SER A 237 -14.28 2.34 0.23
N ALA A 238 -14.65 2.14 1.49
CA ALA A 238 -14.00 2.82 2.63
C ALA A 238 -12.49 2.52 2.72
N SER A 239 -12.04 1.41 2.15
CA SER A 239 -10.66 0.94 2.09
C SER A 239 -9.92 1.33 0.80
N HIS A 240 -10.64 1.79 -0.24
CA HIS A 240 -10.13 1.96 -1.61
C HIS A 240 -9.48 0.69 -2.21
N CYS A 241 -9.86 -0.46 -1.66
CA CYS A 241 -9.54 -1.79 -2.17
C CYS A 241 -10.74 -2.33 -2.95
N TYR A 242 -10.45 -3.14 -3.96
CA TYR A 242 -11.44 -3.89 -4.71
C TYR A 242 -10.87 -5.25 -5.07
N LEU A 243 -11.75 -6.21 -5.27
CA LEU A 243 -11.38 -7.57 -5.60
C LEU A 243 -11.06 -7.69 -7.10
N VAL A 244 -10.03 -8.49 -7.42
CA VAL A 244 -9.55 -8.69 -8.79
C VAL A 244 -9.20 -10.16 -9.06
N GLY A 245 -9.26 -10.54 -10.33
CA GLY A 245 -9.11 -11.93 -10.76
C GLY A 245 -10.23 -12.81 -10.24
N GLU A 246 -10.08 -14.12 -10.45
CA GLU A 246 -11.00 -15.12 -9.89
C GLU A 246 -10.78 -15.34 -8.38
N SER A 247 -9.79 -14.66 -7.81
CA SER A 247 -9.18 -14.92 -6.49
C SER A 247 -9.25 -13.74 -5.51
N PHE A 248 -9.75 -12.58 -5.95
CA PHE A 248 -10.24 -11.48 -5.11
C PHE A 248 -9.22 -10.79 -4.13
N ILE A 249 -8.33 -9.89 -4.62
CA ILE A 249 -7.15 -9.38 -3.84
C ILE A 249 -7.08 -7.81 -3.67
N PRO A 250 -6.74 -7.22 -2.47
CA PRO A 250 -6.81 -5.75 -2.16
C PRO A 250 -5.49 -4.88 -2.14
N THR A 251 -5.54 -3.51 -2.11
CA THR A 251 -4.37 -2.53 -2.28
C THR A 251 -4.41 -1.14 -1.51
N HIS A 252 -3.26 -0.57 -1.00
CA HIS A 252 -3.19 0.49 0.08
C HIS A 252 -2.31 1.79 -0.14
N ASN A 253 -2.81 2.91 -0.69
CA ASN A 253 -1.99 4.17 -0.85
C ASN A 253 -2.27 5.30 0.15
N SER A 254 -3.48 5.38 0.73
CA SER A 254 -3.88 6.51 1.60
C SER A 254 -3.25 6.49 3.00
N GLU A 255 -2.70 5.35 3.42
CA GLU A 255 -2.09 5.17 4.74
C GLU A 255 -0.73 5.87 4.86
N LEU A 256 0.09 5.91 3.80
CA LEU A 256 1.36 6.64 3.82
C LEU A 256 1.14 8.15 4.01
N ALA A 257 0.20 8.74 3.29
CA ALA A 257 -0.10 10.16 3.40
C ALA A 257 -0.58 10.52 4.82
N ALA A 258 -1.41 9.67 5.42
CA ALA A 258 -1.85 9.83 6.81
C ALA A 258 -0.68 9.74 7.80
N ALA A 259 0.22 8.79 7.61
CA ALA A 259 1.40 8.63 8.45
C ALA A 259 2.34 9.85 8.41
N VAL A 260 2.58 10.40 7.20
CA VAL A 260 3.40 11.60 7.03
C VAL A 260 2.73 12.83 7.67
N ALA A 261 1.41 12.99 7.52
CA ALA A 261 0.68 14.08 8.18
C ALA A 261 0.79 14.00 9.71
N LEU A 262 0.72 12.80 10.27
CA LEU A 262 0.90 12.58 11.72
C LEU A 262 2.34 12.83 12.17
N LEU A 263 3.35 12.46 11.37
CA LEU A 263 4.75 12.77 11.66
C LEU A 263 4.95 14.28 11.76
N LEU A 264 4.52 15.04 10.74
CA LEU A 264 4.63 16.51 10.73
C LEU A 264 3.85 17.17 11.88
N CYS A 265 2.68 16.63 12.24
CA CYS A 265 1.84 17.19 13.28
C CYS A 265 2.31 16.86 14.70
N CYS A 266 2.84 15.64 14.93
CA CYS A 266 3.06 15.09 16.28
C CYS A 266 4.51 14.68 16.58
N GLY A 267 5.27 14.27 15.57
CA GLY A 267 6.61 13.69 15.74
C GLY A 267 7.74 14.68 15.43
N ASP A 268 7.49 15.65 14.55
CA ASP A 268 8.52 16.52 13.99
C ASP A 268 9.09 17.56 14.97
N GLY A 269 8.52 17.68 16.16
CA GLY A 269 8.99 18.60 17.21
C GLY A 269 8.66 20.07 16.97
N GLU A 270 8.01 20.40 15.85
CA GLU A 270 7.72 21.78 15.50
C GLU A 270 6.55 22.35 16.29
N GLU A 271 6.81 23.48 16.95
CA GLU A 271 5.84 24.23 17.74
C GLU A 271 4.77 24.84 16.82
N ARG A 272 3.50 24.58 17.14
CA ARG A 272 2.32 25.11 16.43
C ARG A 272 2.32 24.81 14.93
N ALA A 273 2.80 23.64 14.53
CA ALA A 273 2.76 23.20 13.15
C ALA A 273 1.33 23.17 12.61
N GLU A 274 1.16 23.68 11.39
CA GLU A 274 -0.11 23.64 10.66
C GLU A 274 0.03 22.68 9.49
N VAL A 275 -0.64 21.54 9.58
CA VAL A 275 -0.64 20.51 8.53
C VAL A 275 -1.99 20.53 7.84
N TYR A 276 -1.99 20.58 6.52
CA TYR A 276 -3.22 20.64 5.72
C TYR A 276 -3.32 19.50 4.72
N GLY A 277 -4.48 18.84 4.68
CA GLY A 277 -4.85 17.84 3.69
C GLY A 277 -5.70 18.46 2.59
N CYS A 278 -5.08 18.81 1.46
CA CYS A 278 -5.76 19.44 0.34
C CYS A 278 -6.17 18.41 -0.72
N ALA A 279 -7.43 18.48 -1.16
CA ALA A 279 -7.94 17.70 -2.28
C ALA A 279 -8.96 18.53 -3.09
N ALA A 280 -9.42 17.99 -4.23
CA ALA A 280 -10.41 18.67 -5.08
C ALA A 280 -11.72 18.98 -4.34
N ASP A 281 -12.07 18.19 -3.33
CA ASP A 281 -13.22 18.44 -2.46
C ASP A 281 -12.96 17.94 -1.03
N ARG A 282 -13.81 18.37 -0.10
CA ARG A 282 -13.71 18.06 1.33
C ARG A 282 -13.90 16.57 1.64
N GLN A 283 -14.67 15.84 0.84
CA GLN A 283 -14.88 14.40 1.03
C GLN A 283 -13.61 13.62 0.66
N GLN A 284 -12.94 14.00 -0.43
CA GLN A 284 -11.65 13.44 -0.82
C GLN A 284 -10.57 13.74 0.22
N ALA A 285 -10.49 14.96 0.73
CA ALA A 285 -9.57 15.31 1.81
C ALA A 285 -9.86 14.49 3.09
N SER A 286 -11.13 14.21 3.36
CA SER A 286 -11.53 13.45 4.55
C SER A 286 -11.02 12.01 4.57
N ILE A 287 -10.68 11.42 3.41
CA ILE A 287 -10.13 10.06 3.33
C ILE A 287 -8.84 9.94 4.14
N VAL A 288 -7.88 10.83 3.91
CA VAL A 288 -6.58 10.82 4.59
C VAL A 288 -6.76 11.19 6.06
N PHE A 289 -7.66 12.13 6.34
CA PHE A 289 -8.01 12.51 7.72
C PHE A 289 -8.56 11.32 8.52
N GLU A 290 -9.51 10.56 7.99
CA GLU A 290 -10.10 9.42 8.72
C GLU A 290 -9.06 8.33 8.98
N VAL A 291 -8.19 8.04 8.01
CA VAL A 291 -7.09 7.10 8.20
C VAL A 291 -6.14 7.58 9.31
N ALA A 292 -5.76 8.86 9.31
CA ALA A 292 -4.93 9.43 10.38
C ALA A 292 -5.64 9.38 11.75
N ALA A 293 -6.94 9.66 11.78
CA ALA A 293 -7.75 9.59 13.00
C ALA A 293 -7.82 8.16 13.55
N ASP A 294 -7.97 7.16 12.68
CA ASP A 294 -7.94 5.75 13.06
C ASP A 294 -6.56 5.32 13.58
N MET A 295 -5.46 5.75 12.93
CA MET A 295 -4.10 5.52 13.43
C MET A 295 -3.90 6.08 14.84
N VAL A 296 -4.40 7.30 15.09
CA VAL A 296 -4.35 7.93 16.43
C VAL A 296 -5.19 7.16 17.45
N ARG A 297 -6.40 6.71 17.08
CA ARG A 297 -7.26 5.90 17.96
C ARG A 297 -6.62 4.55 18.30
N MET A 298 -5.91 3.95 17.35
CA MET A 298 -5.22 2.67 17.51
C MET A 298 -3.88 2.80 18.26
N CYS A 299 -3.34 4.01 18.41
CA CYS A 299 -2.08 4.28 19.12
C CYS A 299 -2.37 4.93 20.49
N PRO A 300 -2.31 4.20 21.62
CA PRO A 300 -2.65 4.74 22.94
C PRO A 300 -1.81 5.96 23.36
N ALA A 301 -0.56 6.05 22.89
CA ALA A 301 0.32 7.18 23.18
C ALA A 301 -0.16 8.46 22.49
N LEU A 302 -0.55 8.37 21.21
CA LEU A 302 -1.09 9.49 20.46
C LEU A 302 -2.51 9.83 20.90
N GLY A 303 -3.37 8.83 21.16
CA GLY A 303 -4.74 9.04 21.60
C GLY A 303 -4.87 9.84 22.91
N LYS A 304 -3.85 9.82 23.78
CA LYS A 304 -3.79 10.65 25.00
C LYS A 304 -3.37 12.11 24.75
N ARG A 305 -2.72 12.38 23.62
CA ARG A 305 -2.08 13.67 23.31
C ARG A 305 -2.74 14.40 22.14
N VAL A 306 -3.55 13.71 21.34
CA VAL A 306 -4.24 14.24 20.17
C VAL A 306 -5.73 14.34 20.45
N LYS A 307 -6.29 15.54 20.27
CA LYS A 307 -7.74 15.78 20.31
C LYS A 307 -8.30 15.75 18.90
N ILE A 308 -9.19 14.80 18.62
CA ILE A 308 -9.85 14.65 17.31
C ILE A 308 -11.20 15.39 17.32
N LEU A 309 -11.36 16.35 16.41
CA LEU A 309 -12.58 17.10 16.13
C LEU A 309 -13.17 16.63 14.79
N ALA A 310 -13.84 15.47 14.81
CA ALA A 310 -14.27 14.77 13.60
C ALA A 310 -15.26 15.57 12.72
N SER A 311 -16.11 16.41 13.31
CA SER A 311 -17.04 17.28 12.56
C SER A 311 -16.31 18.32 11.71
N GLN A 312 -15.20 18.84 12.22
CA GLN A 312 -14.37 19.85 11.54
C GLN A 312 -13.29 19.23 10.66
N LYS A 313 -13.14 17.89 10.68
CA LYS A 313 -11.99 17.16 10.10
C LYS A 313 -10.67 17.76 10.59
N ARG A 314 -10.58 18.02 11.89
CA ARG A 314 -9.41 18.61 12.52
C ARG A 314 -8.91 17.73 13.65
N MET A 315 -7.60 17.59 13.80
CA MET A 315 -6.99 17.03 14.99
C MET A 315 -5.92 17.97 15.53
N VAL A 316 -5.82 18.06 16.85
CA VAL A 316 -4.90 18.97 17.53
C VAL A 316 -3.97 18.17 18.41
N TYR A 317 -2.67 18.28 18.17
CA TYR A 317 -1.64 17.73 19.04
C TYR A 317 -1.38 18.71 20.18
N LEU A 318 -1.80 18.33 21.39
CA LEU A 318 -1.81 19.22 22.56
C LEU A 318 -0.41 19.70 23.01
N PRO A 319 0.66 18.88 22.98
CA PRO A 319 1.96 19.29 23.51
C PRO A 319 2.58 20.51 22.82
N THR A 320 2.49 20.61 21.50
CA THR A 320 3.03 21.72 20.70
C THR A 320 1.94 22.66 20.19
N ASN A 321 0.68 22.37 20.50
CA ASN A 321 -0.50 23.04 19.94
C ASN A 321 -0.53 23.04 18.39
N SER A 322 0.05 22.02 17.76
CA SER A 322 0.00 21.77 16.32
C SER A 322 -1.36 21.21 15.90
N PHE A 323 -1.74 21.35 14.63
CA PHE A 323 -2.95 20.74 14.11
C PHE A 323 -2.80 20.16 12.70
N TYR A 324 -3.63 19.17 12.40
CA TYR A 324 -3.86 18.65 11.06
C TYR A 324 -5.33 18.86 10.66
N GLN A 325 -5.57 19.41 9.47
CA GLN A 325 -6.89 19.73 8.92
C GLN A 325 -7.03 19.40 7.44
#